data_AF-A0A7I0JR07-F1
#
_entry.id   AF-A0A7I0JR07-F1
#
_cell.length_a   1.000
_cell.length_b   1.000
_cell.length_c   1.000
_cell.angle_alpha   90.00
_cell.angle_beta   90.00
_cell.angle_gamma   90.00
#
_symmetry.space_group_name_H-M   'P 1'
#
loop_
_entity.id
_entity.type
_entity.pdbx_description
1 polymer ?
#
loop_
_entity_poly.entity_id
_entity_poly.type
_entity_poly.pdbx_seq_one_letter_code
_entity_poly.pdbx_strand_id
1 'polypeptide(L)'
;MMEARDSIETAGRMPAVRVRAAAPAGLGRLRLALRICGFVALATLVLFAGGFGWFADKVSHMTTPTDPARADAIIVLTGGQSRLDAAMDLLASGKGERLLISGVHPSATKRQLQAAMGGDKRLFSCCVDIDRAALDTIGNAE
;
A
#
# COMPACT_ATOMS: atom_id res chain seq x y z
N MET A 1 22.14 -101.77 -31.25
CA MET A 1 21.50 -101.13 -32.42
C MET A 1 21.16 -99.70 -31.98
N MET A 2 21.96 -98.67 -32.31
CA MET A 2 21.89 -97.82 -33.53
C MET A 2 20.47 -97.28 -33.72
N GLU A 3 20.17 -95.98 -33.65
CA GLU A 3 20.73 -94.81 -34.35
C GLU A 3 20.67 -93.55 -33.45
N ALA A 4 21.70 -92.72 -33.37
CA ALA A 4 22.19 -91.71 -34.32
C ALA A 4 21.40 -90.37 -34.28
N ARG A 5 22.05 -89.39 -33.63
CA ARG A 5 22.13 -87.96 -33.93
C ARG A 5 20.89 -87.29 -34.56
N ASP A 6 20.41 -86.24 -33.89
CA ASP A 6 20.65 -84.92 -34.48
C ASP A 6 20.94 -83.87 -33.43
N SER A 7 21.84 -82.98 -33.82
CA SER A 7 22.24 -81.78 -33.11
C SER A 7 21.12 -80.75 -33.22
N ILE A 8 21.20 -79.68 -32.44
CA ILE A 8 20.81 -78.29 -32.73
C ILE A 8 20.41 -77.66 -31.39
N GLU A 9 21.42 -77.04 -30.77
CA GLU A 9 21.38 -75.61 -30.49
C GLU A 9 20.01 -75.05 -30.09
N THR A 10 19.81 -74.80 -28.79
CA THR A 10 19.04 -73.61 -28.43
C THR A 10 19.56 -73.04 -27.13
N ALA A 11 20.51 -72.12 -27.30
CA ALA A 11 20.80 -71.11 -26.31
C ALA A 11 19.50 -70.40 -25.89
N GLY A 12 19.43 -70.08 -24.59
CA GLY A 12 18.73 -68.90 -24.13
C GLY A 12 17.25 -69.07 -23.81
N ARG A 13 16.98 -69.16 -22.51
CA ARG A 13 15.89 -68.35 -21.93
C ARG A 13 16.26 -67.92 -20.52
N MET A 14 17.01 -66.83 -20.42
CA MET A 14 17.05 -66.07 -19.16
C MET A 14 15.65 -65.53 -18.87
N PRO A 15 15.19 -65.54 -17.62
CA PRO A 15 13.91 -64.93 -17.28
C PRO A 15 14.02 -63.44 -17.55
N ALA A 16 13.12 -62.91 -18.39
CA ALA A 16 13.01 -61.48 -18.59
C ALA A 16 12.54 -60.83 -17.28
N VAL A 17 13.47 -60.28 -16.52
CA VAL A 17 13.18 -59.41 -15.38
C VAL A 17 12.47 -58.18 -15.93
N ARG A 18 11.15 -58.11 -15.75
CA ARG A 18 10.39 -56.87 -16.01
C ARG A 18 10.77 -55.85 -14.96
N VAL A 19 11.69 -54.96 -15.28
CA VAL A 19 11.86 -53.71 -14.54
C VAL A 19 10.61 -52.86 -14.81
N ARG A 20 9.68 -52.80 -13.84
CA ARG A 20 8.63 -51.79 -13.84
C ARG A 20 9.29 -50.44 -13.59
N ALA A 21 9.38 -49.60 -14.62
CA ALA A 21 9.74 -48.20 -14.44
C ALA A 21 8.69 -47.54 -13.53
N ALA A 22 9.10 -47.09 -12.35
CA ALA A 22 8.26 -46.29 -11.48
C ALA A 22 7.99 -44.95 -12.18
N ALA A 23 6.74 -44.68 -12.55
CA ALA A 23 6.36 -43.38 -13.08
C ALA A 23 6.68 -42.28 -12.04
N PRO A 24 7.15 -41.10 -12.46
CA PRO A 24 7.56 -40.05 -11.52
C PRO A 24 6.32 -39.50 -10.81
N ALA A 25 6.05 -40.00 -9.61
CA ALA A 25 4.91 -39.62 -8.78
C ALA A 25 4.93 -38.13 -8.34
N GLY A 26 6.03 -37.41 -8.58
CA GLY A 26 6.23 -36.01 -8.16
C GLY A 26 5.66 -34.95 -9.11
N LEU A 27 5.54 -35.22 -10.41
CA LEU A 27 5.17 -34.18 -11.39
C LEU A 27 3.70 -33.75 -11.27
N GLY A 28 2.80 -34.67 -10.91
CA GLY A 28 1.38 -34.39 -10.69
C GLY A 28 1.12 -33.57 -9.42
N ARG A 29 1.84 -33.89 -8.34
CA ARG A 29 1.77 -33.15 -7.07
C ARG A 29 2.35 -31.74 -7.20
N LEU A 30 3.44 -31.58 -7.96
CA LEU A 30 4.01 -30.26 -8.27
C LEU A 30 3.05 -29.41 -9.11
N ARG A 31 2.43 -29.98 -10.15
CA ARG A 31 1.43 -29.28 -10.98
C ARG A 31 0.20 -28.87 -10.17
N LEU A 32 -0.26 -29.72 -9.25
CA LEU A 32 -1.35 -29.37 -8.34
C LEU A 32 -0.95 -28.26 -7.37
N ALA A 33 0.24 -28.34 -6.77
CA ALA A 33 0.77 -27.30 -5.89
C ALA A 33 0.90 -25.96 -6.62
N LEU A 34 1.46 -25.94 -7.84
CA LEU A 34 1.57 -24.73 -8.66
C LEU A 34 0.19 -24.14 -9.00
N ARG A 35 -0.81 -24.97 -9.30
CA ARG A 35 -2.19 -24.52 -9.52
C ARG A 35 -2.79 -23.91 -8.25
N ILE A 36 -2.64 -24.57 -7.10
CA ILE A 36 -3.12 -24.06 -5.81
C ILE A 36 -2.45 -22.73 -5.49
N CYS A 37 -1.13 -22.63 -5.63
CA CYS A 37 -0.39 -21.37 -5.44
C CYS A 37 -0.90 -20.28 -6.39
N GLY A 38 -1.16 -20.62 -7.65
CA GLY A 38 -1.74 -19.69 -8.63
C GLY A 38 -3.14 -19.20 -8.22
N PHE A 39 -4.01 -20.11 -7.77
CA PHE A 39 -5.34 -19.75 -7.26
C PHE A 39 -5.27 -18.89 -6.00
N VAL A 40 -4.38 -19.21 -5.06
CA VAL A 40 -4.17 -18.42 -3.84
C VAL A 40 -3.67 -17.03 -4.20
N ALA A 41 -2.65 -16.92 -5.06
CA ALA A 41 -2.11 -15.63 -5.49
C ALA A 41 -3.19 -14.77 -6.19
N LEU A 42 -3.99 -15.40 -7.07
CA LEU A 42 -5.10 -14.71 -7.73
C LEU A 42 -6.16 -14.26 -6.71
N ALA A 43 -6.54 -15.12 -5.77
CA ALA A 43 -7.51 -14.77 -4.73
C ALA A 43 -7.00 -13.62 -3.84
N THR A 44 -5.72 -13.63 -3.45
CA THR A 44 -5.11 -12.53 -2.70
C THR A 44 -5.11 -11.23 -3.51
N LEU A 45 -4.78 -11.29 -4.80
CA LEU A 45 -4.81 -10.12 -5.68
C LEU A 45 -6.22 -9.54 -5.80
N VAL A 46 -7.23 -10.40 -6.00
CA VAL A 46 -8.64 -9.99 -6.09
C VAL A 46 -9.12 -9.38 -4.77
N LEU A 47 -8.80 -10.01 -3.64
CA LEU A 47 -9.15 -9.47 -2.32
C LEU A 47 -8.47 -8.13 -2.06
N PHE A 48 -7.19 -8.00 -2.41
CA PHE A 48 -6.45 -6.74 -2.27
C PHE A 48 -7.05 -5.65 -3.16
N ALA A 49 -7.28 -5.92 -4.44
CA ALA A 49 -7.85 -4.95 -5.38
C ALA A 49 -9.28 -4.55 -4.99
N GLY A 50 -10.11 -5.52 -4.57
CA GLY A 50 -11.46 -5.26 -4.08
C GLY A 50 -11.47 -4.44 -2.78
N GLY A 51 -10.62 -4.81 -1.82
CA GLY A 51 -10.45 -4.08 -0.56
C GLY A 51 -9.92 -2.66 -0.77
N PHE A 52 -8.96 -2.48 -1.68
CA PHE A 52 -8.44 -1.18 -2.07
C PHE A 52 -9.51 -0.34 -2.77
N GLY A 53 -10.29 -0.92 -3.69
CA GLY A 53 -11.40 -0.24 -4.34
C GLY A 53 -12.46 0.25 -3.34
N TRP A 54 -12.84 -0.61 -2.39
CA TRP A 54 -13.75 -0.24 -1.30
C TRP A 54 -13.17 0.87 -0.40
N PHE A 55 -11.88 0.77 -0.05
CA PHE A 55 -11.19 1.80 0.71
C PHE A 55 -11.19 3.15 -0.02
N ALA A 56 -10.84 3.15 -1.31
CA ALA A 56 -10.78 4.35 -2.13
C ALA A 56 -12.16 5.03 -2.23
N ASP A 57 -13.21 4.26 -2.49
CA ASP A 57 -14.60 4.73 -2.53
C ASP A 57 -15.03 5.33 -1.19
N LYS A 58 -14.74 4.63 -0.08
CA LYS A 58 -15.07 5.11 1.25
C LYS A 58 -14.39 6.43 1.57
N VAL A 59 -13.09 6.56 1.25
CA VAL A 59 -12.32 7.79 1.49
C VAL A 59 -12.79 8.93 0.60
N SER A 60 -13.13 8.68 -0.67
CA SER A 60 -13.62 9.73 -1.57
C SER A 60 -14.99 10.28 -1.18
N HIS A 61 -15.80 9.49 -0.47
CA HIS A 61 -17.10 9.91 0.04
C HIS A 61 -17.05 10.50 1.47
N MET A 62 -15.88 10.53 2.12
CA MET A 62 -15.75 11.25 3.39
C MET A 62 -15.82 12.74 3.13
N THR A 63 -16.82 13.40 3.72
CA THR A 63 -16.97 14.85 3.68
C THR A 63 -16.50 15.46 5.00
N THR A 64 -15.86 16.62 4.90
CA THR A 64 -15.57 17.44 6.08
C THR A 64 -16.88 17.89 6.71
N PRO A 65 -17.01 17.88 8.05
CA PRO A 65 -18.18 18.46 8.72
C PRO A 65 -18.41 19.89 8.24
N THR A 66 -19.65 20.20 7.84
CA THR A 66 -20.02 21.51 7.29
C THR A 66 -19.90 22.64 8.30
N ASP A 67 -20.03 22.34 9.60
CA ASP A 67 -19.93 23.33 10.66
C ASP A 67 -19.21 22.75 11.89
N PRO A 68 -17.86 22.80 11.93
CA PRO A 68 -17.13 22.39 13.10
C PRO A 68 -17.41 23.32 14.28
N ALA A 69 -17.37 22.76 15.49
CA ALA A 69 -17.42 23.55 16.72
C ALA A 69 -16.24 24.53 16.76
N ARG A 70 -16.44 25.66 17.44
CA ARG A 70 -15.36 26.62 17.69
C ARG A 70 -14.28 25.97 18.56
N ALA A 71 -13.03 26.17 18.19
CA ALA A 71 -11.86 25.80 18.98
C ALA A 71 -11.06 27.04 19.37
N ASP A 72 -10.15 26.90 20.33
CA ASP A 72 -9.25 27.99 20.71
C ASP A 72 -8.18 28.21 19.61
N ALA A 73 -7.69 27.12 19.01
CA ALA A 73 -6.68 27.17 17.96
C ALA A 73 -6.90 26.13 16.86
N ILE A 74 -6.42 26.45 15.66
CA ILE A 74 -6.35 25.59 14.49
C ILE A 74 -4.89 25.22 14.27
N ILE A 75 -4.58 23.93 14.11
CA ILE A 75 -3.21 23.46 13.86
C ILE A 75 -3.17 22.80 12.47
N VAL A 76 -2.26 23.27 11.63
CA VAL A 76 -2.04 22.75 10.28
C VAL A 76 -0.64 22.19 10.19
N LEU A 77 -0.59 20.88 9.99
CA LEU A 77 0.64 20.19 9.61
C LEU A 77 0.93 20.52 8.14
N THR A 78 2.11 21.06 7.87
CA THR A 78 2.56 21.26 6.50
C THR A 78 2.56 19.94 5.72
N GLY A 79 2.15 19.99 4.45
CA GLY A 79 2.00 18.77 3.63
C GLY A 79 1.13 18.91 2.37
N GLY A 80 0.47 20.04 2.13
CA GLY A 80 -0.25 20.32 0.89
C GLY A 80 -1.01 21.65 0.91
N GLN A 81 -1.17 22.31 -0.24
CA GLN A 81 -1.80 23.63 -0.36
C GLN A 81 -3.28 23.63 0.10
N SER A 82 -4.07 22.62 -0.29
CA SER A 82 -5.50 22.56 0.09
C SER A 82 -5.75 22.54 1.60
N ARG A 83 -4.79 22.07 2.42
CA ARG A 83 -4.94 22.07 3.87
C ARG A 83 -4.80 23.47 4.45
N LEU A 84 -3.95 24.28 3.82
CA LEU A 84 -3.68 25.63 4.24
C LEU A 84 -4.85 26.56 3.90
N ASP A 85 -5.42 26.41 2.71
CA ASP A 85 -6.63 27.13 2.29
C ASP A 85 -7.80 26.85 3.24
N ALA A 86 -8.10 25.57 3.51
CA ALA A 86 -9.19 25.18 4.41
C ALA A 86 -9.01 25.73 5.84
N ALA A 87 -7.77 25.79 6.33
CA ALA A 87 -7.48 26.34 7.65
C ALA A 87 -7.65 27.86 7.71
N MET A 88 -7.30 28.56 6.62
CA MET A 88 -7.56 29.99 6.49
C MET A 88 -9.05 30.29 6.44
N ASP A 89 -9.84 29.47 5.74
CA ASP A 89 -11.30 29.59 5.72
C ASP A 89 -11.91 29.38 7.11
N LEU A 90 -11.39 28.41 7.88
CA LEU A 90 -11.80 28.18 9.27
C LEU A 90 -11.42 29.35 10.19
N LEU A 91 -10.23 29.94 10.02
CA LEU A 91 -9.80 31.10 10.79
C LEU A 91 -10.66 32.34 10.44
N ALA A 92 -10.91 32.58 9.15
CA ALA A 92 -11.71 33.70 8.66
C ALA A 92 -13.19 33.58 9.07
N SER A 93 -13.72 32.35 9.17
CA SER A 93 -15.06 32.07 9.68
C SER A 93 -15.15 32.04 11.22
N GLY A 94 -14.07 32.36 11.93
CA GLY A 94 -14.05 32.47 13.39
C GLY A 94 -14.12 31.14 14.13
N LYS A 95 -13.77 30.02 13.46
CA LYS A 95 -13.74 28.68 14.04
C LYS A 95 -12.51 28.41 14.90
N GLY A 96 -11.52 29.31 14.85
CA GLY A 96 -10.36 29.34 15.73
C GLY A 96 -9.96 30.78 16.07
N GLU A 97 -9.29 30.99 17.20
CA GLU A 97 -8.73 32.30 17.55
C GLU A 97 -7.32 32.48 16.98
N ARG A 98 -6.56 31.38 16.87
CA ARG A 98 -5.20 31.35 16.31
C ARG A 98 -5.02 30.17 15.36
N LEU A 99 -4.08 30.31 14.43
CA LEU A 99 -3.68 29.29 13.47
C LEU A 99 -2.17 29.01 13.62
N LEU A 100 -1.79 27.78 13.95
CA LEU A 100 -0.40 27.33 13.99
C LEU A 100 -0.10 26.50 12.74
N ILE A 101 0.96 26.84 12.03
CA ILE A 101 1.49 26.06 10.90
C ILE A 101 2.76 25.35 11.37
N SER A 102 2.69 24.04 11.53
CA SER A 102 3.79 23.20 12.03
C SER A 102 4.51 22.46 10.91
N GLY A 103 5.84 22.34 11.01
CA GLY A 103 6.68 21.60 10.07
C GLY A 103 7.13 22.41 8.86
N VAL A 104 7.09 23.74 8.93
CA VAL A 104 7.44 24.58 7.78
C VAL A 104 8.90 24.43 7.41
N HIS A 105 9.18 24.05 6.15
CA HIS A 105 10.53 23.94 5.64
C HIS A 105 11.31 25.27 5.82
N PRO A 106 12.55 25.27 6.33
CA PRO A 106 13.28 26.50 6.68
C PRO A 106 13.45 27.50 5.53
N SER A 107 13.51 27.02 4.29
CA SER A 107 13.61 27.87 3.09
C SER A 107 12.29 28.57 2.70
N ALA A 108 11.16 28.17 3.27
CA ALA A 108 9.87 28.81 3.00
C ALA A 108 9.82 30.18 3.68
N THR A 109 9.75 31.22 2.85
CA THR A 109 9.64 32.60 3.33
C THR A 109 8.22 32.91 3.79
N LYS A 110 8.07 33.84 4.76
CA LYS A 110 6.75 34.32 5.20
C LYS A 110 5.90 34.83 4.04
N ARG A 111 6.51 35.48 3.05
CA ARG A 111 5.82 35.99 1.85
C ARG A 111 5.29 34.88 0.96
N GLN A 112 6.03 33.78 0.81
CA GLN A 112 5.56 32.59 0.07
C GLN A 112 4.41 31.90 0.80
N LEU A 113 4.51 31.76 2.12
CA LEU A 113 3.44 31.19 2.94
C LEU A 113 2.19 32.08 2.87
N GLN A 114 2.34 33.39 3.02
CA GLN A 114 1.23 34.34 2.93
C GLN A 114 0.55 34.33 1.56
N ALA A 115 1.31 34.19 0.47
CA ALA A 115 0.76 34.03 -0.87
C ALA A 115 -0.01 32.71 -1.03
N ALA A 116 0.49 31.63 -0.42
CA ALA A 116 -0.19 30.33 -0.37
C ALA A 116 -1.44 30.30 0.52
N MET A 117 -1.68 31.33 1.34
CA MET A 117 -2.82 31.45 2.27
C MET A 117 -3.91 32.41 1.78
N GLY A 118 -3.94 32.73 0.48
CA GLY A 118 -4.92 33.68 -0.07
C GLY A 118 -4.62 35.16 0.21
N GLY A 119 -3.46 35.48 0.78
CA GLY A 119 -2.92 36.85 0.77
C GLY A 119 -3.54 37.85 1.75
N ASP A 120 -4.45 37.45 2.66
CA ASP A 120 -4.95 38.37 3.68
C ASP A 120 -3.87 38.66 4.73
N LYS A 121 -3.21 39.81 4.54
CA LYS A 121 -2.09 40.23 5.37
C LYS A 121 -2.49 40.48 6.82
N ARG A 122 -3.75 40.85 7.09
CA ARG A 122 -4.20 41.21 8.44
C ARG A 122 -4.43 39.97 9.29
N LEU A 123 -5.12 38.96 8.73
CA LEU A 123 -5.31 37.66 9.40
C LEU A 123 -3.97 36.98 9.64
N PHE A 124 -3.09 37.00 8.63
CA PHE A 124 -1.76 36.41 8.75
C PHE A 124 -0.89 37.07 9.83
N SER A 125 -1.00 38.39 10.02
CA SER A 125 -0.18 39.10 11.02
C SER A 125 -0.73 39.05 12.44
N CYS A 126 -2.06 38.92 12.61
CA CYS A 126 -2.67 38.94 13.94
C CYS A 126 -2.65 37.58 14.64
N CYS A 127 -2.78 36.51 13.85
CA CYS A 127 -3.39 35.29 14.35
C CYS A 127 -2.73 34.02 13.77
N VAL A 128 -1.67 34.14 12.96
CA VAL A 128 -0.96 33.00 12.37
C VAL A 128 0.46 32.88 12.94
N ASP A 129 0.73 31.72 13.55
CA ASP A 129 2.02 31.33 14.08
C ASP A 129 2.66 30.27 13.16
N ILE A 130 3.98 30.33 12.98
CA ILE A 130 4.73 29.39 12.15
C ILE A 130 5.79 28.70 13.00
N ASP A 131 5.69 27.39 13.13
CA ASP A 131 6.74 26.56 13.69
C ASP A 131 7.61 25.92 12.58
N ARG A 132 8.93 26.03 12.79
CA ARG A 132 10.00 25.52 11.92
C ARG A 132 10.86 24.47 12.62
N ALA A 133 10.61 24.19 13.90
CA ALA A 133 11.36 23.22 14.69
C ALA A 133 10.90 21.79 14.41
N ALA A 134 9.62 21.59 14.06
CA ALA A 134 9.09 20.28 13.69
C ALA A 134 9.75 19.69 12.43
N LEU A 135 10.59 18.68 12.59
CA LEU A 135 11.24 17.94 11.48
C LEU A 135 10.62 16.57 11.22
N ASP A 136 9.84 16.06 12.17
CA ASP A 136 9.21 14.75 12.10
C ASP A 136 7.82 14.75 12.75
N THR A 137 7.13 13.61 12.71
CA THR A 137 5.77 13.46 13.24
C THR A 137 5.67 13.75 14.74
N ILE A 138 6.75 13.55 15.51
CA ILE A 138 6.77 13.81 16.96
C ILE A 138 7.00 15.30 17.21
N GLY A 139 7.98 15.91 16.53
CA GLY A 139 8.29 17.33 16.67
C GLY A 139 7.17 18.27 16.24
N ASN A 140 6.15 17.80 15.53
CA ASN A 140 4.93 18.58 15.25
C ASN A 140 4.04 18.80 16.48
N ALA A 141 4.28 18.08 17.58
CA ALA A 141 3.47 18.10 18.80
C ALA A 141 4.23 18.65 20.04
N GLU A 142 5.49 19.05 19.88
CA GLU A 142 6.33 19.68 20.91
C GLU A 142 6.41 21.21 20.71
#